data_AF-A0A819SYQ1-F1
#
_entry.id   AF-A0A819SYQ1-F1
#
_cell.length_a   1.000
_cell.length_b   1.000
_cell.length_c   1.000
_cell.angle_alpha   90.00
_cell.angle_beta   90.00
_cell.angle_gamma   90.00
#
_symmetry.space_group_name_H-M   'P 1'
#
loop_
_entity.id
_entity.type
_entity.pdbx_description
1 polymer ?
#
loop_
_entity_poly.entity_id
_entity_poly.type
_entity_poly.pdbx_seq_one_letter_code
_entity_poly.pdbx_strand_id
1 'polypeptide(L)'
;MHLYETISIIIILSISVVGFICLALTWNKTTLIDNKYHSTYFLFFTFVIYSCQYTGVLLFLPYIDRYKLVMIRAFFLGDAISSGSLAGLAYLQDSPKSECIPIIQGNQTILFEKKSSLTFSIGTYFFILSGMMLSSLICFLILSITKIGQNKINENDENKLLIEQDNQIEQTENKEDLMNKRQFNLSNDIPYLFAMFWSCFTTYAYALLPYSSGVYQKTIIAAEIAYVLAQVFCATFSKLTVVKYPKLVHIFNFISTILIVWIFIIAKMSPCPPLINNALLGGIISGLLYTIVNGLSHINFILLNVYFQEESGKTGLFWSCVTLQSGMTFGALISFVLTVYFNIFKERFPCIDYQC
;
A
#
# COMPACT_ATOMS: atom_id res chain seq x y z
N MET A 1 1.31 -11.73 27.44
CA MET A 1 1.69 -11.29 26.08
C MET A 1 0.54 -11.43 25.08
N HIS A 2 -0.12 -12.58 24.96
CA HIS A 2 -1.18 -12.81 23.97
C HIS A 2 -2.41 -11.88 24.08
N LEU A 3 -2.85 -11.61 25.30
CA LEU A 3 -4.07 -10.85 25.55
C LEU A 3 -3.94 -9.39 25.09
N TYR A 4 -2.78 -8.75 25.29
CA TYR A 4 -2.61 -7.34 24.89
C TYR A 4 -2.59 -7.20 23.37
N GLU A 5 -1.96 -8.12 22.63
CA GLU A 5 -1.90 -8.04 21.16
C GLU A 5 -3.28 -8.21 20.54
N THR A 6 -4.05 -9.20 21.03
CA THR A 6 -5.43 -9.43 20.60
C THR A 6 -6.32 -8.23 20.92
N ILE A 7 -6.22 -7.66 22.13
CA ILE A 7 -6.98 -6.46 22.52
C ILE A 7 -6.60 -5.26 21.64
N SER A 8 -5.31 -5.01 21.43
CA SER A 8 -4.83 -3.90 20.58
C SER A 8 -5.35 -4.03 19.14
N ILE A 9 -5.35 -5.23 18.57
CA ILE A 9 -5.89 -5.48 17.23
C ILE A 9 -7.39 -5.18 17.17
N ILE A 10 -8.17 -5.66 18.14
CA ILE A 10 -9.62 -5.40 18.21
C ILE A 10 -9.90 -3.90 18.31
N ILE A 11 -9.14 -3.18 19.14
CA ILE A 11 -9.26 -1.73 19.30
C ILE A 11 -8.99 -1.02 17.97
N ILE A 12 -7.88 -1.34 17.30
CA ILE A 12 -7.48 -0.72 16.03
C ILE A 12 -8.53 -0.96 14.93
N LEU A 13 -9.03 -2.19 14.80
CA LEU A 13 -10.08 -2.52 13.83
C LEU A 13 -11.39 -1.79 14.16
N SER A 14 -11.79 -1.74 15.43
CA SER A 14 -13.01 -1.05 15.86
C SER A 14 -12.94 0.46 15.58
N ILE A 15 -11.80 1.09 15.88
CA ILE A 15 -11.56 2.51 15.57
C ILE A 15 -11.61 2.74 14.06
N SER A 16 -11.05 1.82 13.26
CA SER A 16 -11.07 1.94 11.79
C SER A 16 -12.48 1.86 11.21
N VAL A 17 -13.33 0.94 11.71
CA VAL A 17 -14.75 0.85 11.31
C VAL A 17 -15.48 2.15 11.63
N VAL A 18 -15.37 2.64 12.87
CA VAL A 18 -16.01 3.90 13.28
C VAL A 18 -15.48 5.08 12.47
N GLY A 19 -14.17 5.12 12.20
CA GLY A 19 -13.53 6.13 11.38
C GLY A 19 -14.12 6.21 9.96
N PHE A 20 -14.29 5.07 9.29
CA PHE A 20 -14.89 5.04 7.95
C PHE A 20 -16.37 5.43 7.95
N ILE A 21 -17.15 5.04 8.96
CA ILE A 21 -18.54 5.49 9.12
C ILE A 21 -18.60 7.00 9.30
N CYS A 22 -17.76 7.55 10.18
CA CYS A 22 -17.67 8.98 10.40
C CYS A 22 -17.30 9.71 9.10
N LEU A 23 -16.29 9.25 8.35
CA LEU A 23 -15.95 9.78 7.03
C LEU A 23 -17.15 9.74 6.07
N ALA A 24 -17.87 8.62 6.00
CA ALA A 24 -19.04 8.48 5.15
C ALA A 24 -20.13 9.53 5.44
N LEU A 25 -20.27 9.95 6.70
CA LEU A 25 -21.26 10.94 7.13
C LEU A 25 -20.76 12.39 7.06
N THR A 26 -19.45 12.61 7.17
CA THR A 26 -18.87 13.97 7.29
C THR A 26 -18.01 14.39 6.11
N TRP A 27 -17.82 13.57 5.07
CA TRP A 27 -16.92 13.89 3.94
C TRP A 27 -17.27 15.19 3.22
N ASN A 28 -18.56 15.57 3.17
CA ASN A 28 -19.03 16.79 2.51
C ASN A 28 -19.08 18.02 3.43
N LYS A 29 -18.75 17.87 4.72
CA LYS A 29 -18.81 18.97 5.68
C LYS A 29 -17.47 19.70 5.75
N THR A 30 -17.51 21.01 5.53
CA THR A 30 -16.38 21.91 5.74
C THR A 30 -16.60 22.78 6.97
N THR A 31 -15.51 23.21 7.57
CA THR A 31 -15.51 24.12 8.72
C THR A 31 -14.70 25.36 8.38
N LEU A 32 -15.08 26.51 8.94
CA LEU A 32 -14.38 27.76 8.75
C LEU A 32 -13.21 27.85 9.74
N ILE A 33 -11.98 27.85 9.26
CA ILE A 33 -10.76 28.14 10.04
C ILE A 33 -10.04 29.27 9.32
N ASP A 34 -9.67 30.33 10.03
CA ASP A 34 -8.94 31.48 9.47
C ASP A 34 -9.60 32.07 8.20
N ASN A 35 -10.93 32.28 8.26
CA ASN A 35 -11.77 32.76 7.15
C ASN A 35 -11.72 31.92 5.86
N LYS A 36 -11.19 30.70 5.93
CA LYS A 36 -11.16 29.76 4.81
C LYS A 36 -11.92 28.49 5.18
N TYR A 37 -12.60 27.91 4.20
CA TYR A 37 -13.26 26.63 4.39
C TYR A 37 -12.25 25.50 4.29
N HIS A 38 -12.20 24.68 5.33
CA HIS A 38 -11.30 23.53 5.43
C HIS A 38 -12.07 22.25 5.72
N SER A 39 -11.67 21.15 5.09
CA SER A 39 -12.21 19.80 5.30
C SER A 39 -11.59 19.14 6.53
N THR A 40 -11.80 19.74 7.69
CA THR A 40 -11.19 19.34 8.97
C THR A 40 -11.59 17.93 9.40
N TYR A 41 -12.88 17.60 9.33
CA TYR A 41 -13.39 16.27 9.66
C TYR A 41 -12.75 15.20 8.80
N PHE A 42 -12.65 15.46 7.48
CA PHE A 42 -12.01 14.55 6.55
C PHE A 42 -10.55 14.30 6.96
N LEU A 43 -9.75 15.35 7.13
CA LEU A 43 -8.34 15.24 7.51
C LEU A 43 -8.15 14.52 8.85
N PHE A 44 -8.97 14.83 9.85
CA PHE A 44 -8.87 14.21 11.18
C PHE A 44 -9.16 12.72 11.14
N PHE A 45 -10.29 12.30 10.57
CA PHE A 45 -10.63 10.87 10.53
C PHE A 45 -9.70 10.09 9.62
N THR A 46 -9.27 10.68 8.49
CA THR A 46 -8.24 10.10 7.64
C THR A 46 -6.95 9.88 8.44
N PHE A 47 -6.47 10.87 9.18
CA PHE A 47 -5.28 10.73 10.04
C PHE A 47 -5.41 9.58 11.07
N VAL A 48 -6.57 9.48 11.74
CA VAL A 48 -6.84 8.41 12.71
C VAL A 48 -6.82 7.03 12.04
N ILE A 49 -7.47 6.89 10.88
CA ILE A 49 -7.52 5.63 10.12
C ILE A 49 -6.13 5.23 9.65
N TYR A 50 -5.36 6.15 9.05
CA TYR A 50 -4.00 5.85 8.60
C TYR A 50 -3.11 5.44 9.78
N SER A 51 -3.21 6.13 10.92
CA SER A 51 -2.46 5.76 12.14
C SER A 51 -2.82 4.35 12.64
N CYS A 52 -4.11 3.99 12.59
CA CYS A 52 -4.59 2.65 12.90
C CYS A 52 -4.05 1.61 11.92
N GLN A 53 -4.04 1.90 10.62
CA GLN A 53 -3.50 1.01 9.60
C GLN A 53 -1.99 0.77 9.77
N TYR A 54 -1.21 1.83 9.98
CA TYR A 54 0.23 1.73 10.25
C TYR A 54 0.50 0.86 11.48
N THR A 55 -0.18 1.13 12.59
CA THR A 55 -0.01 0.34 13.82
C THR A 55 -0.49 -1.11 13.63
N GLY A 56 -1.57 -1.31 12.86
CA GLY A 56 -2.15 -2.60 12.56
C GLY A 56 -1.15 -3.55 11.91
N VAL A 57 -0.51 -3.13 10.81
CA VAL A 57 0.48 -3.96 10.09
C VAL A 57 1.62 -4.40 11.02
N LEU A 58 2.10 -3.49 11.88
CA LEU A 58 3.17 -3.77 12.83
C LEU A 58 2.79 -4.82 13.89
N LEU A 59 1.50 -4.87 14.27
CA LEU A 59 0.99 -5.83 15.26
C LEU A 59 0.59 -7.16 14.62
N PHE A 60 0.01 -7.14 13.42
CA PHE A 60 -0.49 -8.33 12.73
C PHE A 60 0.61 -9.25 12.24
N LEU A 61 1.69 -8.73 11.64
CA LEU A 61 2.74 -9.58 11.08
C LEU A 61 3.45 -10.43 12.16
N PRO A 62 3.92 -9.85 13.29
CA PRO A 62 4.49 -10.62 14.39
C PRO A 62 3.47 -11.47 15.16
N TYR A 63 2.17 -11.18 15.03
CA TYR A 63 1.11 -12.03 15.55
C TYR A 63 0.99 -13.32 14.72
N ILE A 64 0.97 -13.18 13.38
CA ILE A 64 0.79 -14.29 12.44
C ILE A 64 2.03 -15.19 12.33
N ASP A 65 3.24 -14.69 12.62
CA ASP A 65 4.48 -15.50 12.64
C ASP A 65 4.44 -16.68 13.64
N ARG A 66 3.50 -16.68 14.59
CA ARG A 66 3.24 -17.83 15.48
C ARG A 66 2.59 -19.02 14.77
N TYR A 67 1.99 -18.79 13.60
CA TYR A 67 1.33 -19.81 12.80
C TYR A 67 2.25 -20.27 11.65
N LYS A 68 1.87 -21.35 10.96
CA LYS A 68 2.66 -21.91 9.86
C LYS A 68 2.94 -20.84 8.78
N LEU A 69 4.11 -20.94 8.12
CA LEU A 69 4.56 -20.07 6.99
C LEU A 69 3.48 -19.79 5.93
N VAL A 70 2.56 -20.74 5.73
CA VAL A 70 1.42 -20.62 4.82
C VAL A 70 0.51 -19.44 5.19
N MET A 71 0.38 -19.09 6.48
CA MET A 71 -0.49 -18.00 6.93
C MET A 71 0.04 -16.61 6.58
N ILE A 72 1.36 -16.39 6.59
CA ILE A 72 1.94 -15.08 6.18
C ILE A 72 1.68 -14.83 4.68
N ARG A 73 1.79 -15.88 3.86
CA ARG A 73 1.45 -15.80 2.43
C ARG A 73 -0.04 -15.52 2.23
N ALA A 74 -0.90 -16.15 3.02
CA ALA A 74 -2.34 -15.89 2.99
C ALA A 74 -2.68 -14.47 3.42
N PHE A 75 -1.98 -13.91 4.42
CA PHE A 75 -2.13 -12.52 4.84
C PHE A 75 -1.83 -11.55 3.69
N PHE A 76 -0.67 -11.67 3.06
CA PHE A 76 -0.31 -10.81 1.94
C PHE A 76 -1.19 -11.02 0.70
N LEU A 77 -1.65 -12.25 0.45
CA LEU A 77 -2.64 -12.50 -0.60
C LEU A 77 -3.99 -11.83 -0.29
N GLY A 78 -4.43 -11.86 0.96
CA GLY A 78 -5.63 -11.15 1.41
C GLY A 78 -5.52 -9.64 1.27
N ASP A 79 -4.36 -9.07 1.61
CA ASP A 79 -4.04 -7.65 1.45
C ASP A 79 -4.14 -7.23 -0.03
N ALA A 80 -3.53 -8.01 -0.93
CA ALA A 80 -3.64 -7.82 -2.38
C ALA A 80 -5.07 -7.94 -2.90
N ILE A 81 -5.84 -8.96 -2.50
CA ILE A 81 -7.23 -9.12 -2.95
C ILE A 81 -8.08 -7.94 -2.47
N SER A 82 -7.86 -7.47 -1.24
CA SER A 82 -8.53 -6.28 -0.69
C SER A 82 -8.23 -5.06 -1.56
N SER A 83 -6.96 -4.80 -1.87
CA SER A 83 -6.58 -3.65 -2.71
C SER A 83 -7.15 -3.74 -4.14
N GLY A 84 -7.12 -4.94 -4.74
CA GLY A 84 -7.71 -5.20 -6.05
C GLY A 84 -9.23 -4.99 -6.08
N SER A 85 -9.94 -5.35 -5.00
CA SER A 85 -11.39 -5.11 -4.89
C SER A 85 -11.72 -3.62 -4.86
N LEU A 86 -10.89 -2.81 -4.17
CA LEU A 86 -11.04 -1.36 -4.14
C LEU A 86 -10.70 -0.71 -5.48
N ALA A 87 -9.69 -1.21 -6.18
CA ALA A 87 -9.35 -0.78 -7.52
C ALA A 87 -10.50 -1.05 -8.51
N GLY A 88 -11.17 -2.21 -8.38
CA GLY A 88 -12.37 -2.54 -9.14
C GLY A 88 -13.53 -1.58 -8.86
N LEU A 89 -13.79 -1.26 -7.59
CA LEU A 89 -14.81 -0.26 -7.22
C LEU A 89 -14.48 1.14 -7.76
N ALA A 90 -13.22 1.56 -7.69
CA ALA A 90 -12.75 2.83 -8.24
C ALA A 90 -12.88 2.88 -9.76
N TYR A 91 -12.73 1.75 -10.46
CA TYR A 91 -12.99 1.67 -11.90
C TYR A 91 -14.48 1.86 -12.22
N LEU A 92 -15.37 1.21 -11.45
CA LEU A 92 -16.82 1.34 -11.61
C LEU A 92 -17.35 2.74 -11.28
N GLN A 93 -16.64 3.48 -10.43
CA GLN A 93 -16.99 4.86 -10.07
C GLN A 93 -16.91 5.83 -11.27
N ASP A 94 -16.08 5.47 -12.26
CA ASP A 94 -15.62 6.30 -13.38
C ASP A 94 -14.95 7.61 -12.92
N SER A 95 -14.10 8.19 -13.76
CA SER A 95 -13.49 9.49 -13.48
C SER A 95 -14.44 10.60 -13.89
N PRO A 96 -14.61 11.66 -13.07
CA PRO A 96 -15.28 12.86 -13.53
C PRO A 96 -14.46 13.45 -14.68
N LYS A 97 -15.02 13.38 -15.90
CA LYS A 97 -14.55 14.12 -17.06
C LYS A 97 -14.77 15.59 -16.79
N SER A 98 -13.69 16.36 -16.90
CA SER A 98 -13.72 17.81 -16.88
C SER A 98 -13.90 18.33 -18.31
N GLU A 99 -15.07 18.88 -18.60
CA GLU A 99 -15.34 19.57 -19.86
C GLU A 99 -15.24 21.08 -19.64
N CYS A 100 -14.44 21.76 -20.46
CA CYS A 100 -14.34 23.20 -20.44
C CYS A 100 -15.45 23.79 -21.32
N ILE A 101 -16.46 24.37 -20.69
CA ILE A 101 -17.58 25.00 -21.39
C ILE A 101 -17.36 26.50 -21.42
N PRO A 102 -17.47 27.17 -22.58
CA PRO A 102 -17.40 28.62 -22.64
C PRO A 102 -18.65 29.23 -22.00
N ILE A 103 -18.45 30.07 -20.98
CA ILE A 103 -19.49 30.90 -20.37
C ILE A 103 -19.18 32.36 -20.73
N ILE A 104 -20.17 33.07 -21.27
CA ILE A 104 -20.06 34.50 -21.57
C ILE A 104 -20.36 35.28 -20.30
N GLN A 105 -19.38 35.99 -19.77
CA GLN A 105 -19.55 36.87 -18.61
C GLN A 105 -19.16 38.30 -19.03
N GLY A 106 -20.15 39.09 -19.42
CA GLY A 106 -19.93 40.43 -20.01
C GLY A 106 -19.30 40.34 -21.41
N ASN A 107 -18.22 41.11 -21.64
CA ASN A 107 -17.45 41.10 -22.91
C ASN A 107 -16.35 40.02 -22.96
N GLN A 108 -16.24 39.15 -21.95
CA GLN A 108 -15.22 38.10 -21.89
C GLN A 108 -15.87 36.72 -21.91
N THR A 109 -15.29 35.81 -22.70
CA THR A 109 -15.57 34.37 -22.62
C THR A 109 -14.63 33.75 -21.60
N ILE A 110 -15.18 33.23 -20.50
CA ILE A 110 -14.44 32.50 -19.48
C ILE A 110 -14.76 31.02 -19.64
N LEU A 111 -13.74 30.18 -19.66
CA LEU A 111 -13.94 28.73 -19.69
C LEU A 111 -14.21 28.23 -18.28
N PHE A 112 -15.35 27.55 -18.11
CA PHE A 112 -15.74 26.95 -16.84
C PHE A 112 -15.57 25.44 -16.89
N GLU A 113 -14.96 24.86 -15.86
CA GLU A 113 -14.83 23.42 -15.72
C GLU A 113 -16.16 22.81 -15.25
N LYS A 114 -16.90 22.17 -16.15
CA LYS A 114 -18.01 21.30 -15.78
C LYS A 114 -17.46 19.92 -15.44
N LYS A 115 -17.47 19.57 -14.14
CA LYS A 115 -17.21 18.20 -13.69
C LYS A 115 -18.46 17.35 -13.90
N SER A 116 -18.31 16.25 -14.64
CA SER A 116 -19.38 15.26 -14.79
C SER A 116 -19.69 14.55 -13.47
N SER A 117 -20.94 14.09 -13.33
CA SER A 117 -21.44 13.40 -12.14
C SER A 117 -20.80 12.02 -12.00
N LEU A 118 -20.32 11.69 -10.79
CA LEU A 118 -19.83 10.35 -10.45
C LEU A 118 -20.99 9.34 -10.50
N THR A 119 -20.72 8.09 -10.87
CA THR A 119 -21.76 7.03 -10.92
C THR A 119 -22.32 6.72 -9.53
N PHE A 120 -21.50 6.83 -8.48
CA PHE A 120 -21.93 6.75 -7.10
C PHE A 120 -21.22 7.77 -6.20
N SER A 121 -21.89 8.14 -5.10
CA SER A 121 -21.40 9.13 -4.13
C SER A 121 -20.18 8.64 -3.36
N ILE A 122 -19.26 9.56 -3.05
CA ILE A 122 -18.08 9.32 -2.21
C ILE A 122 -18.49 8.75 -0.83
N GLY A 123 -19.64 9.15 -0.28
CA GLY A 123 -20.15 8.60 0.97
C GLY A 123 -20.40 7.09 0.89
N THR A 124 -20.96 6.60 -0.23
CA THR A 124 -21.20 5.17 -0.47
C THR A 124 -19.89 4.38 -0.50
N TYR A 125 -18.83 4.96 -1.09
CA TYR A 125 -17.50 4.36 -1.09
C TYR A 125 -17.00 4.10 0.34
N PHE A 126 -17.09 5.10 1.22
CA PHE A 126 -16.68 4.96 2.62
C PHE A 126 -17.54 3.96 3.40
N PHE A 127 -18.84 3.84 3.10
CA PHE A 127 -19.66 2.78 3.67
C PHE A 127 -19.23 1.37 3.24
N ILE A 128 -18.85 1.19 1.97
CA ILE A 128 -18.31 -0.09 1.49
C ILE A 128 -17.01 -0.42 2.23
N LEU A 129 -16.11 0.55 2.39
CA LEU A 129 -14.87 0.39 3.17
C LEU A 129 -15.14 0.02 4.64
N SER A 130 -16.14 0.65 5.26
CA SER A 130 -16.57 0.29 6.61
C SER A 130 -17.09 -1.15 6.67
N GLY A 131 -17.82 -1.60 5.66
CA GLY A 131 -18.33 -2.98 5.57
C GLY A 131 -17.19 -4.00 5.47
N MET A 132 -16.18 -3.71 4.63
CA MET A 132 -14.97 -4.55 4.52
C MET A 132 -14.22 -4.64 5.85
N MET A 133 -14.01 -3.51 6.54
CA MET A 133 -13.37 -3.49 7.86
C MET A 133 -14.20 -4.18 8.95
N LEU A 134 -15.53 -4.09 8.89
CA LEU A 134 -16.39 -4.80 9.82
C LEU A 134 -16.28 -6.32 9.62
N SER A 135 -16.21 -6.78 8.36
CA SER A 135 -16.02 -8.19 8.05
C SER A 135 -14.69 -8.72 8.59
N SER A 136 -13.60 -7.94 8.49
CA SER A 136 -12.29 -8.33 9.03
C SER A 136 -12.28 -8.36 10.56
N LEU A 137 -12.98 -7.42 11.22
CA LEU A 137 -13.20 -7.44 12.68
C LEU A 137 -13.95 -8.69 13.13
N ILE A 138 -15.05 -9.05 12.45
CA ILE A 138 -15.83 -10.25 12.77
C ILE A 138 -14.97 -11.51 12.59
N CYS A 139 -14.24 -11.63 11.48
CA CYS A 139 -13.33 -12.74 11.24
C CYS A 139 -12.25 -12.85 12.33
N PHE A 140 -11.66 -11.72 12.75
CA PHE A 140 -10.66 -11.71 13.81
C PHE A 140 -11.25 -12.10 15.17
N LEU A 141 -12.45 -11.64 15.51
CA LEU A 141 -13.14 -12.02 16.74
C LEU A 141 -13.41 -13.53 16.77
N ILE A 142 -13.91 -14.09 15.66
CA ILE A 142 -14.09 -15.54 15.53
C ILE A 142 -12.77 -16.27 15.73
N LEU A 143 -11.68 -15.83 15.10
CA LEU A 143 -10.36 -16.42 15.27
C LEU A 143 -9.86 -16.34 16.73
N SER A 144 -10.15 -15.24 17.43
CA SER A 144 -9.71 -15.04 18.81
C SER A 144 -10.47 -15.89 19.83
N ILE A 145 -11.75 -16.19 19.56
CA ILE A 145 -12.63 -16.95 20.46
C ILE A 145 -12.53 -18.46 20.17
N THR A 146 -12.31 -18.85 18.91
CA THR A 146 -12.28 -20.27 18.52
C THR A 146 -10.98 -20.96 18.94
N LYS A 147 -11.10 -22.24 19.36
CA LYS A 147 -9.95 -23.11 19.70
C LYS A 147 -8.99 -23.34 18.53
N ILE A 148 -9.43 -23.12 17.29
CA ILE A 148 -8.60 -23.19 16.06
C ILE A 148 -7.44 -22.17 16.13
N GLY A 149 -7.67 -20.99 16.72
CA GLY A 149 -6.62 -19.99 16.96
C GLY A 149 -5.75 -20.27 18.19
N GLN A 150 -6.26 -21.07 19.14
CA GLN A 150 -5.59 -21.41 20.41
C GLN A 150 -4.79 -22.71 20.36
N ASN A 151 -5.04 -23.58 19.39
CA ASN A 151 -4.17 -24.69 19.02
C ASN A 151 -2.91 -24.15 18.35
N LYS A 152 -2.12 -23.41 19.13
CA LYS A 152 -0.65 -23.40 18.98
C LYS A 152 -0.24 -24.85 18.80
N ILE A 153 0.63 -25.10 17.85
CA ILE A 153 1.41 -26.33 17.61
C ILE A 153 1.46 -27.22 18.88
N ASN A 154 0.38 -27.97 19.11
CA ASN A 154 0.28 -29.15 19.94
C ASN A 154 0.09 -30.34 18.98
N GLU A 155 0.69 -30.20 17.79
CA GLU A 155 1.00 -31.27 16.86
C GLU A 155 2.14 -32.17 17.43
N ASN A 156 2.43 -32.10 18.73
CA ASN A 156 3.36 -33.01 19.39
C ASN A 156 2.73 -34.37 19.74
N ASP A 157 1.40 -34.49 19.73
CA ASP A 157 0.74 -35.76 20.10
C ASP A 157 0.22 -36.53 18.88
N GLU A 158 -0.20 -35.86 17.79
CA GLU A 158 -0.54 -36.54 16.51
C GLU A 158 0.69 -36.79 15.63
N ASN A 159 1.67 -35.86 15.57
CA ASN A 159 2.88 -36.13 14.79
C ASN A 159 3.76 -37.19 15.47
N LYS A 160 3.73 -37.38 16.79
CA LYS A 160 4.55 -38.43 17.46
C LYS A 160 4.28 -39.84 16.94
N LEU A 161 3.02 -40.12 16.55
CA LEU A 161 2.64 -41.43 16.02
C LEU A 161 3.02 -41.63 14.54
N LEU A 162 3.16 -40.54 13.77
CA LEU A 162 3.61 -40.58 12.37
C LEU A 162 5.15 -40.45 12.27
N ILE A 163 5.79 -39.77 13.22
CA ILE A 163 7.23 -39.52 13.33
C ILE A 163 8.02 -40.81 13.54
N GLU A 164 7.50 -41.83 14.23
CA GLU A 164 8.23 -43.09 14.43
C GLU A 164 8.50 -43.87 13.13
N GLN A 165 7.68 -43.68 12.09
CA GLN A 165 7.85 -44.38 10.81
C GLN A 165 8.73 -43.63 9.79
N ASP A 166 8.70 -42.29 9.76
CA ASP A 166 9.57 -41.48 8.87
C ASP A 166 10.98 -41.21 9.45
N ASN A 167 11.17 -41.47 10.74
CA ASN A 167 12.40 -41.18 11.47
C ASN A 167 13.68 -41.89 10.97
N GLN A 168 13.60 -42.92 10.11
CA GLN A 168 14.82 -43.58 9.63
C GLN A 168 15.41 -42.97 8.35
N ILE A 169 14.65 -42.17 7.60
CA ILE A 169 15.08 -41.67 6.29
C ILE A 169 15.42 -40.17 6.34
N GLU A 170 14.75 -39.37 7.17
CA GLU A 170 14.94 -37.90 7.20
C GLU A 170 15.93 -37.37 8.25
N GLN A 171 16.47 -38.23 9.12
CA GLN A 171 17.29 -37.79 10.26
C GLN A 171 18.61 -37.09 9.89
N THR A 172 19.06 -37.19 8.64
CA THR A 172 20.31 -36.57 8.17
C THR A 172 20.09 -35.19 7.54
N GLU A 173 18.92 -34.89 6.96
CA GLU A 173 18.64 -33.59 6.33
C GLU A 173 17.95 -32.59 7.29
N ASN A 174 17.00 -33.04 8.12
CA ASN A 174 16.16 -32.12 8.89
C ASN A 174 16.81 -31.50 10.16
N LYS A 175 17.94 -32.04 10.64
CA LYS A 175 18.67 -31.48 11.81
C LYS A 175 19.52 -30.26 11.47
N GLU A 176 19.94 -30.08 10.23
CA GLU A 176 20.74 -28.92 9.82
C GLU A 176 19.87 -27.66 9.63
N ASP A 177 18.65 -27.79 9.09
CA ASP A 177 17.77 -26.65 8.79
C ASP A 177 17.10 -26.02 10.02
N LEU A 178 16.78 -26.80 11.07
CA LEU A 178 16.18 -26.24 12.29
C LEU A 178 17.22 -25.62 13.24
N MET A 179 18.48 -26.05 13.16
CA MET A 179 19.61 -25.52 13.95
C MET A 179 20.28 -24.29 13.31
N ASN A 180 20.01 -23.99 12.03
CA ASN A 180 20.62 -22.88 11.28
C ASN A 180 19.76 -21.61 11.14
N LYS A 181 18.71 -21.41 11.95
CA LYS A 181 18.07 -20.08 11.99
C LYS A 181 19.08 -19.03 12.46
N ARG A 182 19.50 -18.20 11.52
CA ARG A 182 20.52 -17.18 11.74
C ARG A 182 20.00 -16.18 12.76
N GLN A 183 20.75 -15.96 13.82
CA GLN A 183 20.43 -14.91 14.78
C GLN A 183 20.47 -13.56 14.02
N PHE A 184 19.35 -12.83 14.03
CA PHE A 184 19.22 -11.55 13.33
C PHE A 184 20.44 -10.68 13.62
N ASN A 185 21.22 -10.38 12.59
CA ASN A 185 22.46 -9.64 12.74
C ASN A 185 22.32 -8.35 11.94
N LEU A 186 21.97 -7.30 12.67
CA LEU A 186 21.68 -5.98 12.12
C LEU A 186 22.75 -5.51 11.11
N SER A 187 24.03 -5.80 11.35
CA SER A 187 25.13 -5.38 10.45
C SER A 187 25.01 -5.92 9.02
N ASN A 188 24.60 -7.17 8.86
CA ASN A 188 24.51 -7.82 7.55
C ASN A 188 23.15 -7.59 6.89
N ASP A 189 22.14 -7.24 7.69
CA ASP A 189 20.75 -7.13 7.24
C ASP A 189 20.38 -5.66 6.89
N ILE A 190 21.19 -4.69 7.33
CA ILE A 190 21.11 -3.26 6.96
C ILE A 190 20.91 -3.01 5.45
N PRO A 191 21.65 -3.60 4.50
CA PRO A 191 21.46 -3.30 3.09
C PRO A 191 20.04 -3.67 2.61
N TYR A 192 19.47 -4.76 3.13
CA TYR A 192 18.12 -5.21 2.81
C TYR A 192 17.05 -4.32 3.44
N LEU A 193 17.25 -3.90 4.69
CA LEU A 193 16.40 -2.92 5.35
C LEU A 193 16.43 -1.58 4.62
N PHE A 194 17.62 -1.09 4.24
CA PHE A 194 17.75 0.15 3.48
C PHE A 194 17.04 0.09 2.12
N ALA A 195 17.15 -1.05 1.44
CA ALA A 195 16.42 -1.29 0.18
C ALA A 195 14.90 -1.23 0.40
N MET A 196 14.39 -1.75 1.51
CA MET A 196 12.97 -1.69 1.90
C MET A 196 12.50 -0.26 2.22
N PHE A 197 13.33 0.50 2.93
CA PHE A 197 13.06 1.89 3.27
C PHE A 197 12.89 2.73 2.01
N TRP A 198 13.81 2.55 1.05
CA TRP A 198 13.88 3.36 -0.16
C TRP A 198 12.75 3.08 -1.16
N SER A 199 12.25 1.84 -1.22
CA SER A 199 11.18 1.45 -2.14
C SER A 199 9.81 2.10 -1.85
N CYS A 200 9.67 2.81 -0.73
CA CYS A 200 8.39 3.37 -0.26
C CYS A 200 8.17 4.84 -0.65
N PHE A 201 9.02 5.41 -1.48
CA PHE A 201 8.96 6.83 -1.86
C PHE A 201 8.03 7.06 -3.05
N THR A 202 6.79 7.49 -2.83
CA THR A 202 5.80 7.67 -3.91
C THR A 202 5.14 9.06 -3.87
N THR A 203 5.61 9.98 -4.71
CA THR A 203 4.84 11.18 -5.08
C THR A 203 4.67 11.18 -6.59
N TYR A 204 3.45 10.91 -7.05
CA TYR A 204 3.16 10.69 -8.47
C TYR A 204 1.94 11.48 -8.97
N ALA A 205 1.15 12.07 -8.06
CA ALA A 205 -0.01 12.87 -8.42
C ALA A 205 0.36 14.01 -9.38
N TYR A 206 1.40 14.78 -9.05
CA TYR A 206 1.89 15.89 -9.87
C TYR A 206 2.50 15.48 -11.21
N ALA A 207 2.87 14.20 -11.39
CA ALA A 207 3.35 13.71 -12.68
C ALA A 207 2.20 13.37 -13.65
N LEU A 208 1.02 13.00 -13.13
CA LEU A 208 -0.08 12.45 -13.94
C LEU A 208 -1.27 13.38 -14.07
N LEU A 209 -1.59 14.15 -13.02
CA LEU A 209 -2.68 15.14 -13.03
C LEU A 209 -2.61 16.13 -14.20
N PRO A 210 -1.42 16.61 -14.65
CA PRO A 210 -1.35 17.55 -15.76
C PRO A 210 -1.79 16.98 -17.12
N TYR A 211 -1.80 15.65 -17.28
CA TYR A 211 -2.30 14.99 -18.49
C TYR A 211 -3.82 14.86 -18.47
N SER A 212 -4.39 14.36 -17.38
CA SER A 212 -5.84 14.32 -17.11
C SER A 212 -6.12 13.65 -15.76
N SER A 213 -7.21 14.03 -15.09
CA SER A 213 -7.76 13.33 -13.92
C SER A 213 -8.06 11.85 -14.23
N GLY A 214 -8.54 11.54 -15.44
CA GLY A 214 -8.84 10.17 -15.86
C GLY A 214 -7.61 9.30 -16.06
N VAL A 215 -6.49 9.89 -16.52
CA VAL A 215 -5.20 9.17 -16.62
C VAL A 215 -4.69 8.84 -15.23
N TYR A 216 -4.77 9.79 -14.29
CA TYR A 216 -4.36 9.59 -12.90
C TYR A 216 -5.13 8.44 -12.23
N GLN A 217 -6.46 8.46 -12.28
CA GLN A 217 -7.29 7.41 -11.66
C GLN A 217 -7.03 6.02 -12.28
N LYS A 218 -6.97 5.92 -13.61
CA LYS A 218 -6.69 4.64 -14.29
C LYS A 218 -5.30 4.11 -13.99
N THR A 219 -4.32 5.00 -13.81
CA THR A 219 -2.96 4.62 -13.43
C THR A 219 -2.92 4.05 -12.02
N ILE A 220 -3.63 4.67 -11.06
CA ILE A 220 -3.72 4.13 -9.69
C ILE A 220 -4.35 2.74 -9.71
N ILE A 221 -5.46 2.57 -10.44
CA ILE A 221 -6.13 1.27 -10.59
C ILE A 221 -5.17 0.23 -11.19
N ALA A 222 -4.42 0.59 -12.24
CA ALA A 222 -3.43 -0.30 -12.84
C ALA A 222 -2.30 -0.68 -11.87
N ALA A 223 -1.84 0.27 -11.04
CA ALA A 223 -0.82 0.03 -10.03
C ALA A 223 -1.28 -0.93 -8.93
N GLU A 224 -2.54 -0.84 -8.50
CA GLU A 224 -3.15 -1.79 -7.55
C GLU A 224 -3.32 -3.18 -8.16
N ILE A 225 -3.73 -3.28 -9.43
CA ILE A 225 -3.80 -4.57 -10.13
C ILE A 225 -2.39 -5.18 -10.27
N ALA A 226 -1.38 -4.38 -10.59
CA ALA A 226 0.00 -4.82 -10.66
C ALA A 226 0.49 -5.34 -9.31
N TYR A 227 0.07 -4.73 -8.20
CA TYR A 227 0.34 -5.24 -6.86
C TYR A 227 -0.25 -6.65 -6.65
N VAL A 228 -1.51 -6.88 -7.04
CA VAL A 228 -2.13 -8.21 -6.96
C VAL A 228 -1.37 -9.26 -7.77
N LEU A 229 -1.02 -8.92 -9.01
CA LEU A 229 -0.26 -9.81 -9.89
C LEU A 229 1.12 -10.13 -9.33
N ALA A 230 1.82 -9.12 -8.80
CA ALA A 230 3.09 -9.30 -8.10
C ALA A 230 2.96 -10.26 -6.91
N GLN A 231 1.88 -10.14 -6.14
CA GLN A 231 1.61 -11.00 -4.99
C GLN A 231 1.39 -12.46 -5.38
N VAL A 232 0.56 -12.71 -6.40
CA VAL A 232 0.31 -14.07 -6.91
C VAL A 232 1.59 -14.70 -7.47
N PHE A 233 2.37 -13.91 -8.21
CA PHE A 233 3.67 -14.34 -8.72
C PHE A 233 4.62 -14.72 -7.57
N CYS A 234 4.79 -13.84 -6.57
CA CYS A 234 5.67 -14.11 -5.44
C CYS A 234 5.18 -15.29 -4.59
N ALA A 235 3.86 -15.46 -4.38
CA ALA A 235 3.32 -16.59 -3.62
C ALA A 235 3.69 -17.94 -4.25
N THR A 236 3.77 -17.99 -5.58
CA THR A 236 4.07 -19.20 -6.36
C THR A 236 5.57 -19.49 -6.44
N PHE A 237 6.41 -18.45 -6.59
CA PHE A 237 7.83 -18.62 -6.90
C PHE A 237 8.81 -18.26 -5.75
N SER A 238 8.35 -17.61 -4.67
CA SER A 238 9.23 -17.01 -3.64
C SER A 238 10.20 -17.98 -2.95
N LYS A 239 9.76 -19.20 -2.64
CA LYS A 239 10.58 -20.22 -1.94
C LYS A 239 11.85 -20.61 -2.71
N LEU A 240 11.79 -20.61 -4.04
CA LEU A 240 12.90 -21.05 -4.89
C LEU A 240 13.86 -19.89 -5.24
N THR A 241 13.35 -18.65 -5.26
CA THR A 241 14.06 -17.49 -5.81
C THR A 241 14.84 -16.71 -4.75
N VAL A 242 14.31 -16.57 -3.53
CA VAL A 242 14.89 -15.65 -2.52
C VAL A 242 16.13 -16.22 -1.85
N VAL A 243 16.07 -17.47 -1.37
CA VAL A 243 17.22 -18.15 -0.75
C VAL A 243 18.38 -18.27 -1.75
N LYS A 244 18.07 -18.44 -3.03
CA LYS A 244 19.06 -18.64 -4.09
C LYS A 244 19.64 -17.34 -4.66
N TYR A 245 18.87 -16.23 -4.64
CA TYR A 245 19.27 -14.96 -5.28
C TYR A 245 18.88 -13.70 -4.48
N PRO A 246 19.39 -13.52 -3.24
CA PRO A 246 19.06 -12.34 -2.43
C PRO A 246 19.55 -11.02 -3.07
N LYS A 247 20.55 -11.07 -3.94
CA LYS A 247 21.09 -9.90 -4.68
C LYS A 247 20.10 -9.31 -5.69
N LEU A 248 19.09 -10.07 -6.13
CA LEU A 248 18.08 -9.62 -7.09
C LEU A 248 17.27 -8.41 -6.55
N VAL A 249 17.03 -8.39 -5.24
CA VAL A 249 16.30 -7.31 -4.54
C VAL A 249 16.98 -5.96 -4.74
N HIS A 250 18.32 -5.93 -4.67
CA HIS A 250 19.08 -4.70 -4.89
C HIS A 250 19.00 -4.22 -6.33
N ILE A 251 19.00 -5.14 -7.30
CA ILE A 251 18.86 -4.80 -8.73
C ILE A 251 17.50 -4.17 -8.98
N PHE A 252 16.42 -4.78 -8.48
CA PHE A 252 15.07 -4.23 -8.60
C PHE A 252 14.92 -2.88 -7.91
N ASN A 253 15.52 -2.70 -6.73
CA ASN A 253 15.51 -1.41 -6.05
C ASN A 253 16.29 -0.33 -6.80
N PHE A 254 17.43 -0.67 -7.38
CA PHE A 254 18.21 0.25 -8.21
C PHE A 254 17.42 0.69 -9.44
N ILE A 255 16.79 -0.26 -10.16
CA ILE A 255 15.92 0.04 -11.30
C ILE A 255 14.76 0.94 -10.86
N SER A 256 14.07 0.58 -9.78
CA SER A 256 12.94 1.35 -9.24
C SER A 256 13.35 2.78 -8.89
N THR A 257 14.53 2.97 -8.32
CA THR A 257 15.07 4.29 -7.97
C THR A 257 15.26 5.18 -9.18
N ILE A 258 15.84 4.65 -10.27
CA ILE A 258 16.05 5.40 -11.52
C ILE A 258 14.70 5.88 -12.07
N LEU A 259 13.71 4.99 -12.10
CA LEU A 259 12.38 5.30 -12.61
C LEU A 259 11.64 6.30 -11.70
N ILE A 260 11.79 6.20 -10.37
CA ILE A 260 11.25 7.17 -9.41
C ILE A 260 11.85 8.55 -9.64
N VAL A 261 13.19 8.66 -9.78
CA VAL A 261 13.85 9.94 -10.07
C VAL A 261 13.29 10.55 -11.35
N TRP A 262 13.04 9.73 -12.38
CA TRP A 262 12.40 10.21 -13.61
C TRP A 262 10.96 10.71 -13.38
N ILE A 263 10.15 10.02 -12.58
CA ILE A 263 8.80 10.49 -12.20
C ILE A 263 8.87 11.82 -11.45
N PHE A 264 9.87 12.01 -10.58
CA PHE A 264 10.09 13.29 -9.90
C PHE A 264 10.47 14.42 -10.86
N ILE A 265 11.26 14.13 -11.90
CA ILE A 265 11.57 15.10 -12.96
C ILE A 265 10.29 15.50 -13.70
N ILE A 266 9.44 14.54 -14.08
CA ILE A 266 8.15 14.82 -14.72
C ILE A 266 7.27 15.68 -13.80
N ALA A 267 7.17 15.32 -12.51
CA ALA A 267 6.39 16.07 -11.54
C ALA A 267 6.88 17.52 -11.38
N LYS A 268 8.21 17.74 -11.37
CA LYS A 268 8.81 19.07 -11.33
C LYS A 268 8.51 19.90 -12.59
N MET A 269 8.36 19.25 -13.74
CA MET A 269 7.99 19.92 -15.00
C MET A 269 6.50 20.30 -15.07
N SER A 270 5.68 19.86 -14.12
CA SER A 270 4.30 20.32 -14.00
C SER A 270 4.24 21.85 -13.83
N PRO A 271 3.43 22.59 -14.61
CA PRO A 271 2.23 22.16 -15.35
C PRO A 271 2.43 21.69 -16.80
N CYS A 272 3.65 21.76 -17.34
CA CYS A 272 3.98 21.41 -18.74
C CYS A 272 4.91 20.18 -18.81
N PRO A 273 4.45 18.98 -18.43
CA PRO A 273 5.29 17.78 -18.51
C PRO A 273 5.59 17.41 -19.98
N PRO A 274 6.60 16.56 -20.23
CA PRO A 274 6.93 16.13 -21.59
C PRO A 274 5.73 15.48 -22.30
N LEU A 275 5.64 15.67 -23.62
CA LEU A 275 4.55 15.15 -24.47
C LEU A 275 3.14 15.68 -24.12
N ILE A 276 3.03 16.89 -23.57
CA ILE A 276 1.71 17.49 -23.28
C ILE A 276 0.85 17.73 -24.53
N ASN A 277 1.48 17.98 -25.68
CA ASN A 277 0.79 18.16 -26.96
C ASN A 277 -0.01 16.90 -27.36
N ASN A 278 0.48 15.72 -26.95
CA ASN A 278 -0.23 14.45 -27.06
C ASN A 278 -0.54 13.92 -25.65
N ALA A 279 -1.38 14.64 -24.90
CA ALA A 279 -1.64 14.40 -23.47
C ALA A 279 -2.02 12.94 -23.15
N LEU A 280 -2.76 12.27 -24.05
CA LEU A 280 -3.13 10.85 -23.89
C LEU A 280 -1.89 9.95 -23.90
N LEU A 281 -0.98 10.16 -24.86
CA LEU A 281 0.22 9.34 -25.02
C LEU A 281 1.23 9.61 -23.90
N GLY A 282 1.46 10.88 -23.54
CA GLY A 282 2.30 11.24 -22.39
C GLY A 282 1.74 10.68 -21.07
N GLY A 283 0.42 10.71 -20.91
CA GLY A 283 -0.28 10.13 -19.77
C GLY A 283 -0.14 8.61 -19.67
N ILE A 284 -0.30 7.87 -20.77
CA ILE A 284 -0.13 6.41 -20.80
C ILE A 284 1.31 6.02 -20.46
N ILE A 285 2.31 6.67 -21.06
CA ILE A 285 3.72 6.35 -20.80
C ILE A 285 4.07 6.61 -19.34
N SER A 286 3.70 7.77 -18.81
CA SER A 286 3.95 8.14 -17.41
C SER A 286 3.21 7.20 -16.45
N GLY A 287 1.99 6.80 -16.80
CA GLY A 287 1.20 5.87 -16.01
C GLY A 287 1.76 4.45 -15.98
N LEU A 288 2.21 3.95 -17.13
CA LEU A 288 2.89 2.65 -17.23
C LEU A 288 4.19 2.65 -16.42
N LEU A 289 4.97 3.72 -16.50
CA LEU A 289 6.20 3.85 -15.72
C LEU A 289 5.92 3.76 -14.22
N TYR A 290 4.92 4.49 -13.72
CA TYR A 290 4.51 4.41 -12.33
C TYR A 290 4.01 3.02 -11.95
N THR A 291 3.21 2.38 -12.81
CA THR A 291 2.69 1.03 -12.59
C THR A 291 3.82 0.01 -12.43
N ILE A 292 4.87 0.11 -13.27
CA ILE A 292 6.07 -0.73 -13.18
C ILE A 292 6.80 -0.48 -11.86
N VAL A 293 7.04 0.78 -11.49
CA VAL A 293 7.70 1.14 -10.22
C VAL A 293 6.94 0.58 -9.02
N ASN A 294 5.61 0.73 -9.01
CA ASN A 294 4.77 0.22 -7.93
C ASN A 294 4.87 -1.31 -7.83
N GLY A 295 4.75 -2.00 -8.97
CA GLY A 295 4.91 -3.45 -9.05
C GLY A 295 6.26 -3.94 -8.53
N LEU A 296 7.38 -3.33 -8.97
CA LEU A 296 8.73 -3.70 -8.48
C LEU A 296 8.89 -3.45 -6.99
N SER A 297 8.37 -2.33 -6.47
CA SER A 297 8.44 -1.98 -5.05
C SER A 297 7.69 -3.00 -4.19
N HIS A 298 6.53 -3.46 -4.63
CA HIS A 298 5.78 -4.52 -3.97
C HIS A 298 6.45 -5.89 -4.06
N ILE A 299 7.05 -6.24 -5.21
CA ILE A 299 7.85 -7.47 -5.33
C ILE A 299 9.00 -7.43 -4.31
N ASN A 300 9.74 -6.31 -4.23
CA ASN A 300 10.81 -6.15 -3.25
C ASN A 300 10.31 -6.29 -1.81
N PHE A 301 9.18 -5.67 -1.48
CA PHE A 301 8.54 -5.80 -0.17
C PHE A 301 8.28 -7.26 0.20
N ILE A 302 7.69 -8.04 -0.70
CA ILE A 302 7.33 -9.44 -0.42
C ILE A 302 8.58 -10.31 -0.30
N LEU A 303 9.52 -10.17 -1.24
CA LEU A 303 10.77 -10.95 -1.24
C LEU A 303 11.56 -10.71 0.05
N LEU A 304 11.63 -9.46 0.52
CA LEU A 304 12.29 -9.10 1.76
C LEU A 304 11.57 -9.68 3.00
N ASN A 305 10.24 -9.65 3.06
CA ASN A 305 9.53 -10.24 4.19
C ASN A 305 9.67 -11.76 4.23
N VAL A 306 9.68 -12.44 3.07
CA VAL A 306 9.96 -13.88 3.00
C VAL A 306 11.39 -14.17 3.47
N TYR A 307 12.37 -13.39 3.01
CA TYR A 307 13.76 -13.47 3.44
C TYR A 307 13.91 -13.32 4.96
N PHE A 308 13.36 -12.26 5.54
CA PHE A 308 13.43 -12.00 6.98
C PHE A 308 12.71 -13.05 7.81
N GLN A 309 11.63 -13.64 7.28
CA GLN A 309 10.93 -14.73 7.93
C GLN A 309 11.76 -16.00 7.99
N GLU A 310 12.38 -16.39 6.88
CA GLU A 310 13.20 -17.60 6.79
C GLU A 310 14.49 -17.47 7.61
N GLU A 311 15.21 -16.35 7.50
CA GLU A 311 16.47 -16.17 8.22
C GLU A 311 16.29 -15.82 9.70
N SER A 312 15.38 -14.90 10.04
CA SER A 312 15.35 -14.21 11.35
C SER A 312 14.03 -14.35 12.12
N GLY A 313 13.00 -14.99 11.53
CA GLY A 313 11.68 -15.15 12.12
C GLY A 313 11.07 -13.84 12.63
N LYS A 314 10.35 -13.89 13.75
CA LYS A 314 9.64 -12.75 14.36
C LYS A 314 10.44 -11.45 14.43
N THR A 315 11.71 -11.50 14.83
CA THR A 315 12.54 -10.31 15.00
C THR A 315 12.84 -9.65 13.64
N GLY A 316 13.11 -10.45 12.61
CA GLY A 316 13.30 -9.96 11.25
C GLY A 316 12.04 -9.30 10.69
N LEU A 317 10.87 -9.94 10.84
CA LEU A 317 9.60 -9.34 10.39
C LEU A 317 9.25 -8.05 11.13
N PHE A 318 9.60 -7.95 12.41
CA PHE A 318 9.38 -6.73 13.16
C PHE A 318 10.22 -5.57 12.57
N TRP A 319 11.51 -5.78 12.35
CA TRP A 319 12.39 -4.75 11.78
C TRP A 319 12.06 -4.43 10.32
N SER A 320 11.60 -5.40 9.54
CA SER A 320 11.12 -5.15 8.18
C SER A 320 9.90 -4.22 8.21
N CYS A 321 8.93 -4.46 9.09
CA CYS A 321 7.75 -3.60 9.25
C CYS A 321 8.12 -2.19 9.71
N VAL A 322 8.97 -2.07 10.74
CA VAL A 322 9.43 -0.76 11.23
C VAL A 322 10.10 0.03 10.11
N THR A 323 10.94 -0.64 9.32
CA THR A 323 11.67 -0.01 8.24
C THR A 323 10.75 0.45 7.11
N LEU A 324 9.78 -0.39 6.72
CA LEU A 324 8.74 -0.01 5.73
C LEU A 324 7.99 1.26 6.15
N GLN A 325 7.48 1.27 7.38
CA GLN A 325 6.65 2.36 7.88
C GLN A 325 7.46 3.64 8.03
N SER A 326 8.72 3.54 8.45
CA SER A 326 9.64 4.67 8.49
C SER A 326 9.90 5.25 7.10
N GLY A 327 10.06 4.40 6.08
CA GLY A 327 10.23 4.81 4.68
C GLY A 327 9.01 5.55 4.13
N MET A 328 7.81 5.03 4.37
CA MET A 328 6.56 5.70 3.97
C MET A 328 6.37 7.05 4.68
N THR A 329 6.65 7.11 5.99
CA THR A 329 6.54 8.34 6.79
C THR A 329 7.54 9.39 6.30
N PHE A 330 8.77 8.97 6.06
CA PHE A 330 9.83 9.84 5.52
C PHE A 330 9.47 10.35 4.12
N GLY A 331 8.93 9.48 3.26
CA GLY A 331 8.45 9.84 1.93
C GLY A 331 7.32 10.86 1.97
N ALA A 332 6.33 10.66 2.83
CA ALA A 332 5.22 11.60 3.02
C ALA A 332 5.72 12.96 3.55
N LEU A 333 6.64 12.97 4.51
CA LEU A 333 7.20 14.20 5.06
C LEU A 333 7.97 15.00 4.00
N ILE A 334 8.82 14.34 3.21
CA ILE A 334 9.52 15.00 2.10
C ILE A 334 8.51 15.53 1.08
N SER A 335 7.54 14.70 0.66
CA SER A 335 6.51 15.11 -0.29
C SER A 335 5.76 16.36 0.19
N PHE A 336 5.38 16.38 1.47
CA PHE A 336 4.73 17.52 2.10
C PHE A 336 5.61 18.78 2.09
N VAL A 337 6.88 18.67 2.50
CA VAL A 337 7.82 19.80 2.53
C VAL A 337 8.06 20.35 1.13
N LEU A 338 8.28 19.48 0.14
CA LEU A 338 8.49 19.89 -1.26
C LEU A 338 7.25 20.57 -1.87
N THR A 339 6.06 20.10 -1.51
CA THR A 339 4.80 20.60 -2.04
C THR A 339 4.37 21.90 -1.37
N VAL A 340 4.33 21.93 -0.03
CA VAL A 340 3.71 23.03 0.72
C VAL A 340 4.69 24.16 1.02
N TYR A 341 5.93 23.83 1.40
CA TYR A 341 6.91 24.83 1.79
C TYR A 341 7.70 25.36 0.59
N PHE A 342 8.24 24.45 -0.22
CA PHE A 342 9.05 24.83 -1.38
C PHE A 342 8.22 25.11 -2.65
N ASN A 343 6.94 24.72 -2.69
CA ASN A 343 6.06 24.88 -3.85
C ASN A 343 6.70 24.40 -5.17
N ILE A 344 7.49 23.31 -5.11
CA ILE A 344 8.21 22.77 -6.28
C ILE A 344 7.22 22.21 -7.29
N PHE A 345 6.18 21.53 -6.79
CA PHE A 345 5.15 20.94 -7.64
C PHE A 345 4.00 21.93 -7.82
N LYS A 346 3.72 22.31 -9.06
CA LYS A 346 2.60 23.17 -9.41
C LYS A 346 1.48 22.33 -9.99
N GLU A 347 0.26 22.52 -9.51
CA GLU A 347 -0.92 21.89 -10.08
C GLU A 347 -1.29 22.55 -11.41
N ARG A 348 -1.71 21.75 -12.40
CA ARG A 348 -2.27 22.25 -13.65
C ARG A 348 -3.78 22.35 -13.51
N PHE A 349 -4.32 23.56 -13.55
CA PHE A 349 -5.76 23.78 -13.53
C PHE A 349 -6.35 23.55 -14.92
N PRO A 350 -7.49 22.85 -15.01
CA PRO A 350 -8.20 22.70 -16.26
C PRO A 350 -8.70 24.06 -16.76
N CYS A 351 -8.83 24.20 -18.08
CA CYS A 351 -9.39 25.38 -18.74
C CYS A 351 -8.55 26.68 -18.64
N ILE A 352 -7.29 26.59 -18.19
CA ILE A 352 -6.31 27.67 -18.26
C ILE A 352 -5.29 27.36 -19.36
N ASP A 353 -5.03 28.33 -20.23
CA ASP A 353 -3.98 28.22 -21.24
C ASP A 353 -2.62 28.44 -20.58
N TYR A 354 -1.78 27.41 -20.63
CA TYR A 354 -0.40 27.47 -20.20
C TYR A 354 0.49 27.62 -21.43
N GLN A 355 1.40 28.60 -21.43
CA GLN A 355 2.47 28.67 -22.43
C GLN A 355 3.51 27.60 -22.09
N CYS A 356 3.31 26.43 -22.71
CA CYS A 356 4.29 25.38 -22.92
C CYS A 356 4.76 25.49 -24.40
#